data_AF-A0A2D4P7S2-F1
#
_entry.id   AF-A0A2D4P7S2-F1
#
_cell.length_a   1.000
_cell.length_b   1.000
_cell.length_c   1.000
_cell.angle_alpha   90.00
_cell.angle_beta   90.00
_cell.angle_gamma   90.00
#
_symmetry.space_group_name_H-M   'P 1'
#
loop_
_entity.id
_entity.type
_entity.pdbx_description
1 polymer ?
#
loop_
_entity_poly.entity_id
_entity_poly.type
_entity_poly.pdbx_seq_one_letter_code
_entity_poly.pdbx_strand_id
1 'polypeptide(L)'
;QTRAMVLQLWSTQSNVGPAVFWLLLFLLKHPPVMAAVQAEMEKLFRNRRLATRPICEILNQDVLDSTPIFDSALNETLRLTAAPFISREVLQDMALRLTAGREYHLR
;
A
#
# COMPACT_ATOMS: atom_id res chain seq x y z
N GLN A 1 18.39 -20.97 -10.54
CA GLN A 1 18.55 -19.54 -10.90
C GLN A 1 17.26 -18.99 -11.52
N THR A 2 16.89 -19.34 -12.76
CA THR A 2 15.71 -18.79 -13.46
C THR A 2 14.38 -18.93 -12.71
N ARG A 3 14.07 -20.12 -12.15
CA ARG A 3 12.83 -20.33 -11.38
C ARG A 3 12.72 -19.42 -10.15
N ALA A 4 13.83 -19.21 -9.44
CA ALA A 4 13.87 -18.31 -8.29
C ALA A 4 13.66 -16.85 -8.72
N MET A 5 14.20 -16.44 -9.88
CA MET A 5 13.98 -15.10 -10.44
C MET A 5 12.52 -14.87 -10.85
N VAL A 6 11.85 -15.88 -11.40
CA VAL A 6 10.41 -15.79 -11.72
C VAL A 6 9.57 -15.67 -10.44
N LEU A 7 9.90 -16.42 -9.39
CA LEU A 7 9.24 -16.29 -8.09
C LEU A 7 9.46 -14.89 -7.50
N GLN A 8 10.66 -14.33 -7.61
CA GLN A 8 10.97 -12.98 -7.15
C GLN A 8 10.18 -11.92 -7.92
N LEU A 9 10.07 -12.08 -9.23
CA LEU A 9 9.25 -11.20 -10.07
C LEU A 9 7.79 -11.24 -9.62
N TRP A 10 7.23 -12.43 -9.42
CA TRP A 10 5.86 -12.58 -8.93
C TRP A 10 5.68 -11.94 -7.55
N SER A 11 6.58 -12.22 -6.61
CA SER A 11 6.54 -11.68 -5.24
C SER A 11 6.56 -10.14 -5.22
N THR A 12 7.36 -9.52 -6.08
CA THR A 12 7.53 -8.06 -6.10
C THR A 12 6.48 -7.32 -6.93
N GLN A 13 5.86 -7.95 -7.94
CA GLN A 13 4.98 -7.26 -8.89
C GLN A 13 3.50 -7.61 -8.76
N SER A 14 3.16 -8.80 -8.24
CA SER A 14 1.78 -9.32 -8.26
C SER A 14 0.76 -8.44 -7.54
N ASN A 15 1.19 -7.67 -6.53
CA ASN A 15 0.29 -6.85 -5.73
C ASN A 15 0.20 -5.39 -6.21
N VAL A 16 1.27 -4.86 -6.81
CA VAL A 16 1.35 -3.43 -7.17
C VAL A 16 0.35 -3.08 -8.28
N GLY A 17 0.28 -3.90 -9.33
CA GLY A 17 -0.65 -3.69 -10.45
C GLY A 17 -2.12 -3.65 -10.01
N PRO A 18 -2.63 -4.69 -9.31
CA PRO A 18 -3.99 -4.69 -8.77
C PRO A 18 -4.27 -3.53 -7.80
N ALA A 19 -3.33 -3.16 -6.94
CA ALA A 19 -3.50 -2.04 -6.03
C ALA A 19 -3.70 -0.70 -6.77
N VAL A 20 -2.86 -0.44 -7.79
CA VAL A 20 -2.98 0.77 -8.63
C VAL A 20 -4.29 0.76 -9.41
N PHE A 21 -4.70 -0.39 -9.96
CA PHE A 21 -5.98 -0.52 -10.66
C PHE A 21 -7.16 -0.08 -9.78
N TRP A 22 -7.26 -0.63 -8.56
CA TRP A 22 -8.35 -0.30 -7.65
C TRP A 22 -8.29 1.14 -7.17
N LEU A 23 -7.10 1.66 -6.87
CA LEU A 23 -6.91 3.05 -6.47
C LEU A 23 -7.45 4.00 -7.55
N LEU A 24 -7.01 3.82 -8.81
CA LEU A 24 -7.47 4.64 -9.92
C LEU A 24 -8.97 4.49 -10.16
N LEU A 25 -9.51 3.27 -10.07
CA LEU A 25 -10.94 3.03 -10.22
C LEU A 25 -11.75 3.78 -9.16
N PHE A 26 -11.35 3.71 -7.89
CA PHE A 26 -12.05 4.41 -6.81
C PHE A 26 -11.93 5.94 -6.97
N LEU A 27 -10.75 6.46 -7.27
CA LEU A 27 -10.58 7.90 -7.51
C LEU A 27 -11.46 8.39 -8.68
N LEU A 28 -11.49 7.66 -9.80
CA LEU A 28 -12.32 8.01 -10.95
C LEU A 28 -13.83 7.94 -10.65
N LYS A 29 -14.26 7.04 -9.75
CA LYS A 29 -15.65 6.95 -9.29
C LYS A 29 -16.01 7.99 -8.23
N HIS A 30 -15.03 8.63 -7.59
CA HIS A 30 -15.23 9.62 -6.54
C HIS A 30 -14.51 10.94 -6.88
N PRO A 31 -15.07 11.76 -7.80
CA PRO A 31 -14.43 12.99 -8.28
C PRO A 31 -13.97 13.97 -7.19
N PRO A 32 -14.69 14.18 -6.07
CA PRO A 32 -14.19 15.03 -4.98
C PRO A 32 -12.89 14.52 -4.35
N VAL A 33 -12.73 13.19 -4.24
CA VAL A 33 -11.52 12.56 -3.70
C VAL A 33 -10.38 12.68 -4.70
N MET A 34 -10.64 12.44 -5.99
CA MET A 34 -9.67 12.66 -7.06
C MET A 34 -9.15 14.11 -7.06
N ALA A 35 -10.05 15.09 -6.97
CA ALA A 35 -9.67 16.49 -6.92
C ALA A 35 -8.79 16.82 -5.70
N ALA A 36 -9.09 16.24 -4.54
CA ALA A 36 -8.29 16.42 -3.32
C ALA A 36 -6.87 15.84 -3.47
N VAL A 37 -6.74 14.62 -4.02
CA VAL A 37 -5.44 13.98 -4.29
C VAL A 37 -4.65 14.80 -5.33
N GLN A 38 -5.29 15.24 -6.41
CA GLN A 38 -4.66 16.08 -7.42
C GLN A 38 -4.17 17.40 -6.83
N ALA A 39 -4.97 18.06 -5.99
CA ALA A 39 -4.58 19.30 -5.32
C ALA A 39 -3.39 19.10 -4.36
N GLU A 40 -3.32 17.98 -3.65
CA GLU A 40 -2.16 17.62 -2.82
C GLU A 40 -0.90 17.47 -3.68
N MET A 41 -0.99 16.71 -4.77
CA MET A 41 0.13 16.50 -5.69
C MET A 41 0.59 17.81 -6.32
N GLU A 42 -0.34 18.63 -6.81
CA GLU A 42 -0.04 19.95 -7.36
C GLU A 42 0.67 20.86 -6.36
N LYS A 43 0.27 20.84 -5.08
CA LYS A 43 0.91 21.64 -4.03
C LYS A 43 2.36 21.21 -3.80
N LEU A 44 2.62 19.90 -3.74
CA LEU A 44 3.97 19.35 -3.60
C LEU A 44 4.87 19.79 -4.76
N PHE A 45 4.31 19.71 -5.96
CA PHE A 45 4.96 20.03 -7.22
C PHE A 45 5.19 21.54 -7.42
N ARG A 46 4.22 22.39 -7.08
CA ARG A 46 4.31 23.85 -7.20
C ARG A 46 5.31 24.45 -6.22
N ASN A 47 5.35 23.95 -4.98
CA ASN A 47 6.25 24.44 -3.94
C ASN A 47 7.73 24.20 -4.27
N ARG A 48 8.05 23.28 -5.18
CA ARG A 48 9.44 22.87 -5.47
C ARG A 48 9.98 23.30 -6.85
N ARG A 49 9.32 24.24 -7.54
CA ARG A 49 9.76 24.81 -8.84
C ARG A 49 10.24 23.75 -9.85
N LEU A 50 9.34 22.84 -10.21
CA LEU A 50 9.54 21.72 -11.15
C LEU A 50 10.02 22.05 -12.58
N ALA A 51 10.20 23.32 -12.94
CA ALA A 51 10.44 23.67 -14.34
C ALA A 51 11.81 23.19 -14.89
N THR A 52 12.75 22.74 -14.03
CA THR A 52 14.15 22.55 -14.46
C THR A 52 14.89 21.34 -13.90
N ARG A 53 14.28 20.46 -13.09
CA ARG A 53 14.97 19.27 -12.51
C ARG A 53 14.29 17.94 -12.82
N PRO A 54 15.06 16.83 -12.96
CA PRO A 54 14.50 15.48 -13.10
C PRO A 54 13.63 15.10 -11.90
N ILE A 55 12.50 14.42 -12.14
CA ILE A 55 11.55 13.98 -11.10
C ILE A 55 12.25 13.15 -10.01
N CYS A 56 13.24 12.33 -10.38
CA CYS A 56 14.02 11.52 -9.45
C CYS A 56 14.91 12.33 -8.49
N GLU A 57 15.25 13.57 -8.84
CA GLU A 57 15.99 14.48 -7.94
C GLU A 57 15.06 15.26 -7.00
N ILE A 58 13.75 15.19 -7.24
CA ILE A 58 12.72 16.00 -6.57
C ILE A 58 11.92 15.15 -5.58
N LEU A 59 11.63 13.91 -5.96
CA LEU A 59 10.99 12.92 -5.10
C LEU A 59 12.05 12.33 -4.16
N ASN A 60 12.25 12.97 -3.02
CA ASN A 60 12.94 12.37 -1.88
C ASN A 60 11.94 11.76 -0.89
N GLN A 61 12.44 10.99 0.08
CA GLN A 61 11.58 10.31 1.05
C GLN A 61 10.71 11.30 1.85
N ASP A 62 11.26 12.45 2.26
CA ASP A 62 10.51 13.48 3.00
C ASP A 62 9.28 14.01 2.22
N VAL A 63 9.38 14.07 0.88
CA VAL A 63 8.26 14.46 0.01
C VAL A 63 7.21 13.36 -0.04
N LEU A 64 7.62 12.11 -0.16
CA LEU A 64 6.71 10.96 -0.19
C LEU A 64 6.00 10.76 1.15
N ASP A 65 6.67 11.05 2.26
CA ASP A 65 6.10 10.99 3.61
C ASP A 65 5.11 12.14 3.90
N SER A 66 5.04 13.14 3.02
CA SER A 66 4.19 14.32 3.17
C SER A 66 2.94 14.29 2.27
N THR A 67 2.33 13.11 2.10
CA THR A 67 1.15 12.91 1.22
C THR A 67 -0.08 12.33 1.93
N PRO A 68 -0.58 12.96 3.01
CA PRO A 68 -1.63 12.39 3.85
C PRO A 68 -2.95 12.06 3.13
N ILE A 69 -3.34 12.84 2.10
CA ILE A 69 -4.58 12.57 1.34
C ILE A 69 -4.38 11.36 0.43
N PHE A 70 -3.25 11.29 -0.27
CA PHE A 70 -2.89 10.12 -1.07
C PHE A 70 -2.74 8.86 -0.21
N ASP A 71 -2.06 8.95 0.93
CA ASP A 71 -1.88 7.85 1.88
C ASP A 71 -3.24 7.35 2.39
N SER A 72 -4.16 8.26 2.68
CA SER A 72 -5.53 7.90 3.07
C SER A 72 -6.26 7.16 1.95
N ALA A 73 -6.18 7.64 0.70
CA ALA A 73 -6.80 6.98 -0.44
C ALA A 73 -6.21 5.59 -0.73
N LEU A 74 -4.89 5.44 -0.62
CA LEU A 74 -4.20 4.17 -0.77
C LEU A 74 -4.60 3.19 0.36
N ASN A 75 -4.59 3.64 1.61
CA ASN A 75 -5.01 2.83 2.75
C ASN A 75 -6.46 2.35 2.62
N GLU A 76 -7.37 3.23 2.21
CA GLU A 76 -8.78 2.85 2.00
C GLU A 76 -8.94 1.86 0.83
N THR A 77 -8.17 2.05 -0.24
CA THR A 77 -8.12 1.10 -1.36
C THR A 77 -7.68 -0.29 -0.88
N LEU A 78 -6.59 -0.35 -0.11
CA LEU A 78 -6.07 -1.61 0.42
C LEU A 78 -7.04 -2.24 1.44
N ARG A 79 -7.68 -1.44 2.29
CA ARG A 79 -8.72 -1.93 3.22
C ARG A 79 -9.86 -2.64 2.50
N LEU A 80 -10.23 -2.17 1.31
CA LEU A 80 -11.32 -2.72 0.51
C LEU A 80 -10.92 -3.92 -0.37
N THR A 81 -9.64 -4.08 -0.70
CA THR A 81 -9.21 -4.97 -1.79
C THR A 81 -8.11 -5.95 -1.42
N ALA A 82 -7.35 -5.69 -0.35
CA ALA A 82 -6.34 -6.61 0.13
C ALA A 82 -7.02 -7.78 0.86
N ALA A 83 -6.78 -9.00 0.38
CA ALA A 83 -7.28 -10.23 0.99
C ALA A 83 -6.18 -11.29 1.19
N PRO A 84 -5.05 -10.97 1.87
CA PRO A 84 -4.01 -11.95 2.13
C PRO A 84 -4.40 -12.92 3.25
N PHE A 85 -3.95 -14.16 3.16
CA PHE A 85 -3.99 -15.09 4.29
C PHE A 85 -2.83 -14.85 5.24
N ILE A 86 -3.11 -14.91 6.54
CA ILE A 86 -2.10 -14.98 7.60
C ILE A 86 -2.13 -16.40 8.16
N SER A 87 -1.23 -17.25 7.69
CA SER A 87 -1.11 -18.63 8.13
C SER A 87 0.09 -18.82 9.06
N ARG A 88 -0.05 -19.76 10.00
CA ARG A 88 1.01 -20.26 10.88
C ARG A 88 0.84 -21.75 11.03
N GLU A 89 1.95 -22.47 11.17
CA GLU A 89 1.95 -23.90 11.49
C GLU A 89 2.17 -24.10 12.99
N VAL A 90 1.38 -24.98 13.59
CA VAL A 90 1.52 -25.40 14.98
C VAL A 90 2.52 -26.55 15.01
N LEU A 91 3.73 -26.30 15.51
CA LEU A 91 4.79 -27.31 15.52
C LEU A 91 4.70 -28.24 16.73
N GLN A 92 4.04 -27.79 17.80
CA GLN A 92 3.84 -28.50 19.06
C GLN A 92 2.53 -28.02 19.69
N ASP A 93 1.86 -28.92 20.42
CA ASP A 93 0.67 -28.59 21.22
C ASP A 93 0.93 -27.35 22.09
N MET A 94 0.09 -26.33 21.95
CA MET A 94 0.25 -25.06 22.67
C MET A 94 -1.07 -24.48 23.13
N ALA A 95 -1.03 -23.71 24.22
CA ALA A 95 -2.15 -22.90 24.68
C ALA A 95 -2.03 -21.46 24.13
N LEU A 96 -2.94 -21.07 23.23
CA LEU A 96 -3.04 -19.70 22.73
C LEU A 96 -3.96 -18.87 23.63
N ARG A 97 -3.39 -17.89 24.33
CA ARG A 97 -4.14 -16.90 25.11
C ARG A 97 -4.57 -15.73 24.24
N LEU A 98 -5.86 -15.46 24.21
CA LEU A 98 -6.43 -14.28 23.57
C LEU A 98 -6.37 -13.07 24.52
N THR A 99 -6.48 -11.87 23.95
CA THR A 99 -6.46 -10.60 24.70
C THR A 99 -7.57 -10.49 25.75
N ALA A 100 -8.71 -11.15 25.52
CA ALA A 100 -9.83 -11.23 26.46
C ALA A 100 -9.65 -12.29 27.56
N GLY A 101 -8.46 -12.87 27.72
CA GLY A 101 -8.13 -13.88 28.74
C GLY A 101 -8.59 -15.30 28.44
N ARG A 102 -9.36 -15.53 27.37
CA ARG A 102 -9.74 -16.87 26.90
C ARG A 102 -8.53 -17.62 26.35
N GLU A 103 -8.47 -18.92 26.59
CA GLU A 103 -7.37 -19.79 26.16
C GLU A 103 -7.89 -20.92 25.25
N TYR A 104 -7.15 -21.23 24.19
CA TYR A 104 -7.45 -22.33 23.26
C TYR A 104 -6.23 -23.23 23.10
N HIS A 105 -6.44 -24.55 23.11
CA HIS A 105 -5.38 -25.51 22.80
C HIS A 105 -5.32 -25.74 21.29
N LEU A 106 -4.16 -25.43 20.71
CA LEU A 106 -3.84 -25.69 19.31
C LEU A 106 -2.98 -26.95 19.22
N ARG A 107 -3.21 -27.74 18.17
CA ARG A 107 -2.46 -28.96 17.82
C ARG A 107 -2.17 -28.96 16.33
#